data_AF-A0A353QV96-F1
#
_entry.id   AF-A0A353QV96-F1
#
_cell.length_a   1.000
_cell.length_b   1.000
_cell.length_c   1.000
_cell.angle_alpha   90.00
_cell.angle_beta   90.00
_cell.angle_gamma   90.00
#
_symmetry.space_group_name_H-M   'P 1'
#
loop_
_entity.id
_entity.type
_entity.pdbx_description
1 polymer ?
#
loop_
_entity_poly.entity_id
_entity_poly.type
_entity_poly.pdbx_seq_one_letter_code
_entity_poly.pdbx_strand_id
1 'polypeptide(L)'
;MVYSSGRTLKQVLPLIEDRTIVMPDFYVGNNGIDMYKNVGGKLEETKSWSDKLAEKFHKDKVRNFMADIAKSNMFDNQEYQKIAKTTTIPEGQQEFRGSKITEYEVNGSPLNIYFMMAPGLFEKTKPVIEEKLKENNIEAEVKFQNYNKKSLEIETLNKYFSPQIAQDMSNHALPRLNKDGSIDIAIITAKTDKGTATEYIRKELGIDKKEVFAAGDAENDLSHTNKGYLFGLMANATEGLKKSLGKLIHSPNIFHPSKPGVDGIYEIIEP
;
A
#
# COMPACT_ATOMS: atom_id res chain seq x y z
N MET A 1 -4.82 21.42 6.51
CA MET A 1 -3.82 20.46 7.03
C MET A 1 -4.07 19.07 6.44
N VAL A 2 -3.02 18.40 5.95
CA VAL A 2 -3.11 17.03 5.40
C VAL A 2 -2.19 16.11 6.17
N TYR A 3 -2.69 14.97 6.62
CA TYR A 3 -1.85 13.88 7.16
C TYR A 3 -1.62 12.84 6.07
N SER A 4 -0.37 12.49 5.78
CA SER A 4 0.00 11.57 4.71
C SER A 4 0.85 10.42 5.22
N SER A 5 0.36 9.18 5.13
CA SER A 5 0.95 8.03 5.81
C SER A 5 0.96 6.77 4.93
N GLY A 6 1.90 5.87 5.24
CA GLY A 6 1.87 4.50 4.74
C GLY A 6 0.88 3.59 5.48
N ARG A 7 0.28 4.07 6.57
CA ARG A 7 -0.72 3.33 7.36
C ARG A 7 -2.10 3.41 6.71
N THR A 8 -2.96 2.46 7.07
CA THR A 8 -4.40 2.49 6.77
C THR A 8 -5.14 3.44 7.71
N LEU A 9 -6.34 3.88 7.32
CA LEU A 9 -7.22 4.66 8.20
C LEU A 9 -7.50 3.92 9.52
N LYS A 10 -7.75 2.61 9.49
CA LYS A 10 -7.99 1.78 10.68
C LYS A 10 -6.84 1.84 11.69
N GLN A 11 -5.59 1.90 11.23
CA GLN A 11 -4.41 1.97 12.09
C GLN A 11 -4.18 3.37 12.69
N VAL A 12 -4.67 4.41 12.03
CA VAL A 12 -4.43 5.80 12.42
C VAL A 12 -5.60 6.40 13.19
N LEU A 13 -6.84 5.95 12.96
CA LEU A 13 -8.05 6.40 13.64
C LEU A 13 -7.87 6.47 15.18
N PRO A 14 -7.39 5.42 15.87
CA PRO A 14 -7.22 5.47 17.33
C PRO A 14 -6.23 6.56 17.81
N LEU A 15 -5.27 6.94 16.95
CA LEU A 15 -4.28 7.98 17.27
C LEU A 15 -4.85 9.38 17.06
N ILE A 16 -5.72 9.56 16.07
CA ILE A 16 -6.36 10.86 15.79
C ILE A 16 -7.56 11.10 16.73
N GLU A 17 -8.26 10.03 17.15
CA GLU A 17 -9.36 10.13 18.11
C GLU A 17 -8.88 10.43 19.54
N ASP A 18 -7.60 10.18 19.83
CA ASP A 18 -6.92 10.77 20.98
C ASP A 18 -6.88 12.30 20.78
N ARG A 19 -7.71 13.02 21.55
CA ARG A 19 -7.97 14.47 21.42
C ARG A 19 -6.74 15.37 21.62
N THR A 20 -5.57 14.78 21.81
CA THR A 20 -4.27 15.47 21.81
C THR A 20 -3.80 15.82 20.40
N ILE A 21 -4.35 15.19 19.35
CA ILE A 21 -4.00 15.46 17.95
C ILE A 21 -5.16 16.17 17.25
N VAL A 22 -4.82 17.20 16.47
CA VAL A 22 -5.80 17.94 15.67
C VAL A 22 -6.25 17.07 14.49
N MET A 23 -7.57 16.93 14.30
CA MET A 23 -8.13 16.23 13.13
C MET A 23 -7.69 16.94 11.83
N PRO A 24 -7.09 16.25 10.85
CA PRO A 24 -6.71 16.87 9.59
C PRO A 24 -7.92 17.19 8.72
N ASP A 25 -7.77 18.10 7.75
CA ASP A 25 -8.79 18.32 6.72
C ASP A 25 -8.84 17.17 5.72
N PHE A 26 -7.68 16.55 5.47
CA PHE A 26 -7.55 15.37 4.64
C PHE A 26 -6.58 14.36 5.27
N TYR A 27 -6.90 13.08 5.11
CA TYR A 27 -5.99 11.98 5.41
C TYR A 27 -5.68 11.20 4.13
N VAL A 28 -4.41 11.04 3.83
CA VAL A 28 -3.89 10.22 2.74
C VAL A 28 -3.27 8.97 3.34
N GLY A 29 -3.90 7.81 3.09
CA GLY A 29 -3.50 6.51 3.62
C GLY A 29 -2.80 5.64 2.58
N ASN A 30 -2.20 4.54 3.04
CA ASN A 30 -1.60 3.51 2.18
C ASN A 30 -0.65 4.07 1.11
N ASN A 31 0.17 5.07 1.48
CA ASN A 31 1.10 5.77 0.58
C ASN A 31 0.44 6.45 -0.63
N GLY A 32 -0.78 6.97 -0.49
CA GLY A 32 -1.45 7.69 -1.56
C GLY A 32 -2.57 6.92 -2.25
N ILE A 33 -2.80 5.66 -1.89
CA ILE A 33 -3.90 4.86 -2.44
C ILE A 33 -5.23 5.37 -1.92
N ASP A 34 -5.35 5.51 -0.60
CA ASP A 34 -6.60 5.95 0.02
C ASP A 34 -6.56 7.45 0.31
N MET A 35 -7.70 8.10 0.15
CA MET A 35 -7.88 9.50 0.50
C MET A 35 -9.20 9.69 1.21
N TYR A 36 -9.15 10.44 2.30
CA TYR A 36 -10.32 10.78 3.10
C TYR A 36 -10.35 12.28 3.34
N LYS A 37 -11.55 12.85 3.31
CA LYS A 37 -11.83 14.25 3.64
C LYS A 37 -12.56 14.33 4.96
N ASN A 38 -12.20 15.29 5.79
CA ASN A 38 -12.90 15.59 7.02
C ASN A 38 -14.20 16.34 6.71
N VAL A 39 -15.33 15.72 7.06
CA VAL A 39 -16.68 16.29 6.96
C VAL A 39 -17.28 16.27 8.36
N GLY A 40 -17.33 17.44 9.00
CA GLY A 40 -17.93 17.58 10.33
C GLY A 40 -17.22 16.80 11.44
N GLY A 41 -15.89 16.64 11.36
CA GLY A 41 -15.08 15.90 12.35
C GLY A 41 -14.93 14.41 12.04
N LYS A 42 -15.45 13.93 10.91
CA LYS A 42 -15.35 12.54 10.48
C LYS A 42 -14.62 12.44 9.15
N LEU A 43 -13.67 11.50 9.05
CA LEU A 43 -12.98 11.20 7.81
C LEU A 43 -13.85 10.31 6.91
N GLU A 44 -14.27 10.85 5.78
CA GLU A 44 -15.07 10.17 4.75
C GLU A 44 -14.24 9.95 3.49
N GLU A 45 -14.42 8.82 2.81
CA GLU A 45 -13.64 8.47 1.62
C GLU A 45 -13.88 9.45 0.46
N THR A 46 -12.80 9.92 -0.16
CA THR A 46 -12.86 10.80 -1.32
C THR A 46 -13.01 9.96 -2.59
N LYS A 47 -14.26 9.64 -2.95
CA LYS A 47 -14.56 8.78 -4.11
C LYS A 47 -13.97 9.29 -5.44
N SER A 48 -13.91 10.60 -5.65
CA SER A 48 -13.32 11.18 -6.87
C SER A 48 -11.83 10.81 -7.03
N TRP A 49 -11.11 10.61 -5.93
CA TRP A 49 -9.72 10.15 -5.96
C TRP A 49 -9.63 8.67 -6.33
N SER A 50 -10.46 7.82 -5.73
CA SER A 50 -10.47 6.39 -6.04
C SER A 50 -10.88 6.13 -7.49
N ASP A 51 -11.91 6.85 -7.98
CA ASP A 51 -12.39 6.75 -9.35
C ASP A 51 -11.28 7.13 -10.34
N LYS A 52 -10.55 8.21 -10.06
CA LYS A 52 -9.41 8.65 -10.87
C LYS A 52 -8.30 7.58 -10.94
N LEU A 53 -7.98 6.92 -9.83
CA LEU A 53 -6.99 5.84 -9.85
C LEU A 53 -7.50 4.61 -10.61
N ALA A 54 -8.79 4.29 -10.49
CA ALA A 54 -9.43 3.18 -11.18
C ALA A 54 -9.51 3.36 -12.71
N GLU A 55 -9.46 4.60 -13.22
CA GLU A 55 -9.36 4.86 -14.67
C GLU A 55 -8.13 4.21 -15.32
N LYS A 56 -7.03 4.06 -14.56
CA LYS A 56 -5.77 3.47 -15.03
C LYS A 56 -5.45 2.14 -14.37
N PHE A 57 -6.11 1.82 -13.26
CA PHE A 57 -5.98 0.56 -12.56
C PHE A 57 -7.20 -0.33 -12.79
N HIS A 58 -7.12 -1.17 -13.82
CA HIS A 58 -8.19 -2.08 -14.20
C HIS A 58 -8.11 -3.40 -13.42
N LYS A 59 -8.66 -3.41 -12.20
CA LYS A 59 -8.64 -4.56 -11.27
C LYS A 59 -9.02 -5.89 -11.93
N ASP A 60 -10.11 -5.92 -12.69
CA ASP A 60 -10.59 -7.14 -13.35
C ASP A 60 -9.61 -7.66 -14.40
N LYS A 61 -8.94 -6.77 -15.15
CA LYS A 61 -7.90 -7.18 -16.10
C LYS A 61 -6.70 -7.78 -15.39
N VAL A 62 -6.30 -7.18 -14.26
CA VAL A 62 -5.22 -7.72 -13.41
C VAL A 62 -5.57 -9.13 -12.94
N ARG A 63 -6.78 -9.31 -12.40
CA ARG A 63 -7.25 -10.60 -11.94
C ARG A 63 -7.30 -11.63 -13.07
N ASN A 64 -7.79 -11.25 -14.25
CA ASN A 64 -7.90 -12.15 -15.41
C ASN A 64 -6.54 -12.68 -15.85
N PHE A 65 -5.53 -11.83 -16.06
CA PHE A 65 -4.22 -12.34 -16.46
C PHE A 65 -3.53 -13.10 -15.32
N MET A 66 -3.78 -12.73 -14.06
CA MET A 66 -3.25 -13.49 -12.91
C MET A 66 -3.85 -14.89 -12.82
N ALA A 67 -5.13 -15.04 -13.18
CA ALA A 67 -5.76 -16.35 -13.31
C ALA A 67 -5.10 -17.19 -14.42
N ASP A 68 -4.71 -16.58 -15.55
CA ASP A 68 -4.01 -17.29 -16.61
C ASP A 68 -2.59 -17.73 -16.20
N ILE A 69 -1.87 -16.88 -15.45
CA ILE A 69 -0.60 -17.25 -14.82
C ILE A 69 -0.83 -18.40 -13.82
N ALA A 70 -1.90 -18.34 -13.03
CA ALA A 70 -2.24 -19.37 -12.05
C ALA A 70 -2.51 -20.74 -12.69
N LYS A 71 -3.21 -20.79 -13.83
CA LYS A 71 -3.47 -22.02 -14.60
C LYS A 71 -2.20 -22.71 -15.09
N SER A 72 -1.14 -21.94 -15.33
CA SER A 72 0.16 -22.48 -15.75
C SER A 72 1.01 -22.97 -14.57
N ASN A 73 0.55 -22.74 -13.33
CA ASN A 73 1.27 -23.02 -12.11
C ASN A 73 0.41 -23.83 -11.14
N MET A 74 -0.13 -24.96 -11.62
CA MET A 74 -0.96 -25.85 -10.81
C MET A 74 -0.11 -26.69 -9.84
N PHE A 75 -0.68 -27.03 -8.69
CA PHE A 75 -0.21 -28.17 -7.91
C PHE A 75 -0.44 -29.45 -8.72
N ASP A 76 0.48 -30.41 -8.63
CA ASP A 76 0.21 -31.73 -9.20
C ASP A 76 -0.90 -32.45 -8.42
N ASN A 77 -1.43 -33.55 -8.96
CA ASN A 77 -2.54 -34.27 -8.32
C ASN A 77 -2.20 -34.78 -6.91
N GLN A 78 -0.96 -35.16 -6.63
CA GLN A 78 -0.57 -35.65 -5.31
C GLN A 78 -0.42 -34.50 -4.31
N GLU A 79 0.17 -33.39 -4.72
CA GLU A 79 0.24 -32.13 -3.97
C GLU A 79 -1.18 -31.61 -3.66
N TYR A 80 -2.05 -31.54 -4.68
CA TYR A 80 -3.39 -31.00 -4.57
C TYR A 80 -4.28 -31.81 -3.60
N GLN A 81 -4.24 -33.14 -3.65
CA GLN A 81 -5.03 -33.99 -2.75
C GLN A 81 -4.65 -33.83 -1.26
N LYS A 82 -3.40 -33.43 -0.98
CA LYS A 82 -2.95 -33.13 0.39
C LYS A 82 -3.51 -31.81 0.90
N ILE A 83 -3.69 -30.82 0.01
CA ILE A 83 -4.09 -29.44 0.37
C ILE A 83 -5.59 -29.16 0.21
N ALA A 84 -6.29 -29.91 -0.65
CA ALA A 84 -7.73 -29.71 -0.92
C ALA A 84 -8.62 -29.99 0.30
N LYS A 85 -8.09 -30.65 1.34
CA LYS A 85 -8.79 -30.92 2.60
C LYS A 85 -8.80 -29.72 3.55
N THR A 86 -8.01 -28.69 3.29
CA THR A 86 -7.78 -27.57 4.22
C THR A 86 -8.22 -26.22 3.68
N THR A 87 -8.76 -26.14 2.45
CA THR A 87 -9.13 -24.87 1.80
C THR A 87 -10.57 -24.86 1.30
N THR A 88 -11.38 -23.98 1.87
CA THR A 88 -12.62 -23.51 1.24
C THR A 88 -12.27 -22.36 0.32
N ILE A 89 -12.46 -22.54 -0.99
CA ILE A 89 -12.23 -21.47 -1.98
C ILE A 89 -13.55 -20.72 -2.19
N PRO A 90 -13.58 -19.39 -2.02
CA PRO A 90 -14.76 -18.59 -2.33
C PRO A 90 -15.28 -18.84 -3.76
N GLU A 91 -16.58 -18.76 -3.97
CA GLU A 91 -17.20 -18.91 -5.30
C GLU A 91 -16.60 -17.94 -6.33
N GLY A 92 -16.21 -16.75 -5.88
CA GLY A 92 -15.55 -15.74 -6.70
C GLY A 92 -14.03 -15.93 -6.86
N GLN A 93 -13.44 -17.09 -6.63
CA GLN A 93 -11.98 -17.34 -6.82
C GLN A 93 -11.71 -18.74 -7.39
N GLN A 94 -12.71 -19.38 -8.01
CA GLN A 94 -12.59 -20.75 -8.53
C GLN A 94 -11.49 -20.89 -9.59
N GLU A 95 -11.14 -19.82 -10.30
CA GLU A 95 -10.08 -19.80 -11.29
C GLU A 95 -8.67 -20.00 -10.70
N PHE A 96 -8.50 -19.79 -9.38
CA PHE A 96 -7.24 -20.05 -8.66
C PHE A 96 -7.21 -21.43 -7.99
N ARG A 97 -8.28 -22.22 -8.14
CA ARG A 97 -8.42 -23.51 -7.46
C ARG A 97 -7.32 -24.49 -7.86
N GLY A 98 -6.58 -24.96 -6.85
CA GLY A 98 -5.47 -25.89 -7.05
C GLY A 98 -4.23 -25.29 -7.69
N SER A 99 -4.17 -23.96 -7.83
CA SER A 99 -2.97 -23.27 -8.28
C SER A 99 -2.01 -22.99 -7.13
N LYS A 100 -0.71 -22.91 -7.45
CA LYS A 100 0.36 -22.39 -6.59
C LYS A 100 0.24 -20.88 -6.34
N ILE A 101 -0.75 -20.23 -6.95
CA ILE A 101 -1.14 -18.83 -6.73
C ILE A 101 -2.59 -18.83 -6.23
N THR A 102 -2.91 -17.99 -5.25
CA THR A 102 -4.31 -17.65 -4.95
C THR A 102 -4.45 -16.17 -4.77
N GLU A 103 -5.51 -15.60 -5.34
CA GLU A 103 -5.98 -14.30 -4.91
C GLU A 103 -6.39 -14.38 -3.45
N TYR A 104 -6.09 -13.33 -2.69
CA TYR A 104 -6.60 -13.18 -1.36
C TYR A 104 -6.79 -11.69 -1.06
N GLU A 105 -8.00 -11.27 -0.71
CA GLU A 105 -8.29 -9.87 -0.46
C GLU A 105 -9.12 -9.72 0.80
N VAL A 106 -8.65 -8.88 1.73
CA VAL A 106 -9.42 -8.52 2.92
C VAL A 106 -9.87 -7.07 2.80
N ASN A 107 -11.19 -6.88 2.80
CA ASN A 107 -11.87 -5.58 2.73
C ASN A 107 -11.90 -4.89 1.36
N GLY A 108 -11.69 -5.62 0.25
CA GLY A 108 -12.17 -5.21 -1.08
C GLY A 108 -11.75 -3.78 -1.49
N SER A 109 -10.47 -3.51 -1.73
CA SER A 109 -10.09 -2.25 -2.35
C SER A 109 -10.21 -2.38 -3.87
N PRO A 110 -10.82 -1.40 -4.57
CA PRO A 110 -10.76 -1.38 -6.03
C PRO A 110 -9.33 -1.14 -6.56
N LEU A 111 -8.39 -0.75 -5.70
CA LEU A 111 -7.08 -0.22 -6.08
C LEU A 111 -5.90 -1.10 -5.65
N ASN A 112 -6.15 -2.26 -5.04
CA ASN A 112 -5.13 -3.25 -4.78
C ASN A 112 -5.67 -4.68 -4.91
N ILE A 113 -4.77 -5.61 -5.21
CA ILE A 113 -5.04 -7.04 -5.20
C ILE A 113 -3.81 -7.74 -4.61
N TYR A 114 -4.03 -8.74 -3.78
CA TYR A 114 -2.97 -9.55 -3.19
C TYR A 114 -3.05 -10.98 -3.71
N PHE A 115 -1.88 -11.55 -3.99
CA PHE A 115 -1.75 -12.93 -4.43
C PHE A 115 -0.75 -13.64 -3.55
N MET A 116 -1.21 -14.66 -2.82
CA MET A 116 -0.33 -15.58 -2.10
C MET A 116 0.32 -16.54 -3.10
N MET A 117 1.63 -16.73 -2.99
CA MET A 117 2.41 -17.49 -3.98
C MET A 117 3.24 -18.57 -3.31
N ALA A 118 3.33 -19.74 -3.95
CA ALA A 118 4.18 -20.83 -3.50
C ALA A 118 5.69 -20.47 -3.66
N PRO A 119 6.58 -21.17 -2.94
CA PRO A 119 8.01 -20.87 -2.89
C PRO A 119 8.67 -20.78 -4.27
N GLY A 120 9.46 -19.74 -4.49
CA GLY A 120 10.25 -19.54 -5.72
C GLY A 120 9.42 -19.21 -6.97
N LEU A 121 8.10 -19.06 -6.85
CA LEU A 121 7.25 -18.65 -7.96
C LEU A 121 7.31 -17.14 -8.21
N PHE A 122 7.62 -16.37 -7.17
CA PHE A 122 7.76 -14.92 -7.22
C PHE A 122 8.72 -14.47 -8.35
N GLU A 123 10.00 -14.86 -8.28
CA GLU A 123 11.03 -14.41 -9.23
C GLU A 123 10.70 -14.77 -10.68
N LYS A 124 10.00 -15.90 -10.87
CA LYS A 124 9.61 -16.38 -12.20
C LYS A 124 8.44 -15.60 -12.80
N THR A 125 7.52 -15.14 -11.95
CA THR A 125 6.26 -14.52 -12.41
C THR A 125 6.34 -13.01 -12.47
N LYS A 126 7.20 -12.36 -11.67
CA LYS A 126 7.38 -10.91 -11.71
C LYS A 126 7.52 -10.32 -13.14
N PRO A 127 8.46 -10.78 -13.99
CA PRO A 127 8.61 -10.21 -15.32
C PRO A 127 7.36 -10.41 -16.20
N VAL A 128 6.66 -11.54 -16.03
CA VAL A 128 5.42 -11.83 -16.75
C VAL A 128 4.28 -10.90 -16.29
N ILE A 129 4.18 -10.62 -14.99
CA ILE A 129 3.20 -9.67 -14.45
C ILE A 129 3.48 -8.27 -14.99
N GLU A 130 4.73 -7.81 -14.96
CA GLU A 130 5.13 -6.49 -15.45
C GLU A 130 4.87 -6.34 -16.96
N GLU A 131 5.15 -7.38 -17.75
CA GLU A 131 4.81 -7.44 -19.17
C GLU A 131 3.29 -7.36 -19.40
N LYS A 132 2.50 -8.14 -18.67
CA LYS A 132 1.03 -8.13 -18.78
C LYS A 132 0.42 -6.78 -18.40
N LEU A 133 0.96 -6.11 -17.38
CA LEU A 133 0.54 -4.76 -17.02
C LEU A 133 0.79 -3.77 -18.17
N LYS A 134 1.96 -3.86 -18.81
CA LYS A 134 2.31 -3.02 -19.96
C LYS A 134 1.45 -3.31 -21.19
N GLU A 135 1.26 -4.58 -21.55
CA GLU A 135 0.41 -5.02 -22.66
C GLU A 135 -1.03 -4.51 -22.53
N ASN A 136 -1.55 -4.48 -21.30
CA ASN A 136 -2.91 -4.04 -21.00
C ASN A 136 -3.02 -2.55 -20.70
N ASN A 137 -1.92 -1.78 -20.81
CA ASN A 137 -1.83 -0.36 -20.48
C ASN A 137 -2.39 -0.03 -19.07
N ILE A 138 -2.02 -0.84 -18.08
CA ILE A 138 -2.43 -0.69 -16.68
C ILE A 138 -1.32 0.02 -15.90
N GLU A 139 -1.65 1.14 -15.26
CA GLU A 139 -0.71 1.84 -14.39
C GLU A 139 -0.78 1.26 -12.97
N ALA A 140 0.08 0.27 -12.72
CA ALA A 140 0.19 -0.37 -11.41
C ALA A 140 1.63 -0.37 -10.90
N GLU A 141 1.76 -0.52 -9.59
CA GLU A 141 2.99 -0.90 -8.92
C GLU A 141 2.86 -2.36 -8.46
N VAL A 142 3.93 -3.13 -8.67
CA VAL A 142 4.02 -4.51 -8.18
C VAL A 142 5.02 -4.54 -7.03
N LYS A 143 4.51 -4.81 -5.84
CA LYS A 143 5.31 -5.03 -4.64
C LYS A 143 5.28 -6.50 -4.28
N PHE A 144 6.39 -6.98 -3.73
CA PHE A 144 6.48 -8.34 -3.24
C PHE A 144 6.96 -8.29 -1.81
N GLN A 145 6.26 -9.03 -0.95
CA GLN A 145 6.52 -9.03 0.47
C GLN A 145 6.56 -10.47 0.96
N ASN A 146 7.63 -10.79 1.70
CA ASN A 146 7.73 -12.03 2.43
C ASN A 146 7.25 -11.79 3.87
N TYR A 147 6.24 -12.55 4.28
CA TYR A 147 5.72 -12.53 5.64
C TYR A 147 6.21 -13.77 6.35
N ASN A 148 6.93 -13.60 7.45
CA ASN A 148 7.41 -14.71 8.25
C ASN A 148 6.25 -15.51 8.88
N LYS A 149 6.56 -16.71 9.38
CA LYS A 149 5.59 -17.60 10.03
C LYS A 149 4.75 -16.92 11.12
N LYS A 150 5.36 -16.06 11.94
CA LYS A 150 4.69 -15.37 13.05
C LYS A 150 3.61 -14.41 12.55
N SER A 151 3.78 -13.81 11.37
CA SER A 151 2.78 -12.95 10.73
C SER A 151 1.52 -13.71 10.33
N LEU A 152 1.59 -15.04 10.18
CA LEU A 152 0.48 -15.92 9.79
C LEU A 152 -0.15 -16.66 10.98
N GLU A 153 0.41 -16.50 12.19
CA GLU A 153 -0.19 -17.04 13.40
C GLU A 153 -1.53 -16.35 13.66
N ILE A 154 -2.55 -17.15 14.01
CA ILE A 154 -3.92 -16.68 14.23
C ILE A 154 -3.97 -15.53 15.24
N GLU A 155 -3.17 -15.60 16.32
CA GLU A 155 -3.09 -14.53 17.31
C GLU A 155 -2.61 -13.20 16.70
N THR A 156 -1.61 -13.25 15.79
CA THR A 156 -1.12 -12.07 15.09
C THR A 156 -2.16 -11.53 14.12
N LEU A 157 -2.79 -12.40 13.33
CA LEU A 157 -3.82 -12.02 12.36
C LEU A 157 -5.06 -11.43 13.03
N ASN A 158 -5.47 -11.95 14.19
CA ASN A 158 -6.61 -11.47 14.97
C ASN A 158 -6.46 -10.02 15.47
N LYS A 159 -5.23 -9.48 15.48
CA LYS A 159 -5.01 -8.05 15.79
C LYS A 159 -5.54 -7.13 14.67
N TYR A 160 -5.64 -7.66 13.46
CA TYR A 160 -5.99 -6.89 12.27
C TYR A 160 -7.32 -7.32 11.64
N PHE A 161 -7.68 -8.59 11.79
CA PHE A 161 -8.81 -9.24 11.13
C PHE A 161 -9.74 -9.93 12.13
N SER A 162 -10.99 -10.19 11.73
CA SER A 162 -11.89 -11.01 12.54
C SER A 162 -11.36 -12.45 12.62
N PRO A 163 -11.71 -13.23 13.67
CA PRO A 163 -11.26 -14.62 13.81
C PRO A 163 -11.55 -15.49 12.59
N GLN A 164 -12.72 -15.28 11.96
CA GLN A 164 -13.10 -16.02 10.77
C GLN A 164 -12.19 -15.70 9.57
N ILE A 165 -11.89 -14.42 9.34
CA ILE A 165 -10.99 -13.98 8.27
C ILE A 165 -9.56 -14.44 8.55
N ALA A 166 -9.09 -14.30 9.79
CA ALA A 166 -7.75 -14.74 10.19
C ALA A 166 -7.55 -16.25 9.97
N GLN A 167 -8.54 -17.06 10.31
CA GLN A 167 -8.49 -18.50 10.06
C GLN A 167 -8.49 -18.81 8.56
N ASP A 168 -9.33 -18.12 7.78
CA ASP A 168 -9.38 -18.29 6.33
C ASP A 168 -8.07 -17.91 5.63
N MET A 169 -7.45 -16.79 6.05
CA MET A 169 -6.09 -16.38 5.63
C MET A 169 -5.08 -17.48 5.84
N SER A 170 -5.01 -17.99 7.07
CA SER A 170 -4.04 -19.00 7.46
C SER A 170 -4.23 -20.26 6.61
N ASN A 171 -5.48 -20.69 6.41
CA ASN A 171 -5.83 -21.85 5.60
C ASN A 171 -5.40 -21.69 4.12
N HIS A 172 -5.62 -20.51 3.52
CA HIS A 172 -5.20 -20.23 2.15
C HIS A 172 -3.67 -20.13 2.00
N ALA A 173 -2.98 -19.70 3.06
CA ALA A 173 -1.53 -19.60 3.09
C ALA A 173 -0.83 -20.97 3.21
N LEU A 174 -1.38 -21.91 3.99
CA LEU A 174 -0.77 -23.22 4.30
C LEU A 174 -0.18 -23.97 3.07
N PRO A 175 -0.86 -24.08 1.92
CA PRO A 175 -0.33 -24.80 0.75
C PRO A 175 0.88 -24.11 0.09
N ARG A 176 1.12 -22.84 0.42
CA ARG A 176 2.06 -21.94 -0.28
C ARG A 176 3.20 -21.49 0.62
N LEU A 177 3.32 -22.05 1.81
CA LEU A 177 4.39 -21.70 2.74
C LEU A 177 5.76 -22.14 2.22
N ASN A 178 6.74 -21.28 2.43
CA ASN A 178 8.15 -21.59 2.37
C ASN A 178 8.53 -22.62 3.45
N LYS A 179 9.70 -23.25 3.31
CA LYS A 179 10.19 -24.28 4.26
C LYS A 179 10.33 -23.76 5.70
N ASP A 180 10.56 -22.46 5.86
CA ASP A 180 10.65 -21.78 7.16
C ASP A 180 9.28 -21.35 7.71
N GLY A 181 8.19 -21.62 6.98
CA GLY A 181 6.84 -21.22 7.31
C GLY A 181 6.48 -19.79 6.91
N SER A 182 7.35 -19.06 6.21
CA SER A 182 7.01 -17.76 5.62
C SER A 182 6.11 -17.91 4.38
N ILE A 183 5.50 -16.82 3.92
CA ILE A 183 4.75 -16.77 2.66
C ILE A 183 5.15 -15.57 1.82
N ASP A 184 5.21 -15.78 0.51
CA ASP A 184 5.40 -14.70 -0.46
C ASP A 184 4.04 -14.17 -0.92
N ILE A 185 3.88 -12.85 -0.86
CA ILE A 185 2.67 -12.16 -1.32
C ILE A 185 3.08 -11.15 -2.39
N ALA A 186 2.52 -11.32 -3.59
CA ALA A 186 2.53 -10.29 -4.62
C ALA A 186 1.37 -9.32 -4.37
N ILE A 187 1.67 -8.03 -4.38
CA ILE A 187 0.72 -6.95 -4.15
C ILE A 187 0.74 -6.08 -5.40
N ILE A 188 -0.37 -6.05 -6.13
CA ILE A 188 -0.51 -5.22 -7.33
C ILE A 188 -1.44 -4.08 -6.95
N THR A 189 -0.93 -2.85 -6.94
CA THR A 189 -1.69 -1.66 -6.54
C THR A 189 -1.74 -0.62 -7.64
N ALA A 190 -2.76 0.25 -7.63
CA ALA A 190 -2.77 1.44 -8.48
C ALA A 190 -1.47 2.24 -8.29
N LYS A 191 -0.90 2.73 -9.40
CA LYS A 191 0.37 3.46 -9.35
C LYS A 191 0.15 4.88 -8.83
N THR A 192 0.54 5.12 -7.58
CA THR A 192 0.46 6.43 -6.94
C THR A 192 1.46 6.54 -5.79
N ASP A 193 1.64 7.74 -5.26
CA ASP A 193 2.46 8.04 -4.10
C ASP A 193 1.84 9.18 -3.26
N LYS A 194 2.40 9.43 -2.07
CA LYS A 194 1.97 10.50 -1.16
C LYS A 194 1.96 11.87 -1.85
N GLY A 195 2.98 12.19 -2.63
CA GLY A 195 3.10 13.43 -3.38
C GLY A 195 2.01 13.60 -4.44
N THR A 196 1.60 12.53 -5.12
CA THR A 196 0.59 12.54 -6.18
C THR A 196 -0.80 12.73 -5.60
N ALA A 197 -1.10 12.07 -4.48
CA ALA A 197 -2.33 12.28 -3.74
C ALA A 197 -2.43 13.72 -3.18
N THR A 198 -1.36 14.25 -2.60
CA THR A 198 -1.35 15.64 -2.10
C THR A 198 -1.44 16.68 -3.23
N GLU A 199 -0.82 16.44 -4.39
CA GLU A 199 -0.98 17.27 -5.59
C GLU A 199 -2.42 17.26 -6.13
N TYR A 200 -3.14 16.14 -6.00
CA TYR A 200 -4.57 16.11 -6.30
C TYR A 200 -5.34 17.05 -5.36
N ILE A 201 -5.15 16.91 -4.04
CA ILE A 201 -5.81 17.79 -3.05
C ILE A 201 -5.50 19.27 -3.32
N ARG A 202 -4.22 19.61 -3.56
CA ARG A 202 -3.80 20.98 -3.85
C ARG A 202 -4.57 21.57 -5.05
N LYS A 203 -4.69 20.79 -6.13
CA LYS A 203 -5.42 21.21 -7.35
C LYS A 203 -6.90 21.43 -7.08
N GLU A 204 -7.54 20.51 -6.36
CA GLU A 204 -8.95 20.62 -5.98
C GLU A 204 -9.23 21.87 -5.12
N LEU A 205 -8.25 22.26 -4.29
CA LEU A 205 -8.36 23.46 -3.44
C LEU A 205 -7.90 24.75 -4.13
N GLY A 206 -7.32 24.69 -5.34
CA GLY A 206 -6.81 25.86 -6.04
C GLY A 206 -5.60 26.55 -5.38
N ILE A 207 -4.84 25.82 -4.54
CA ILE A 207 -3.71 26.36 -3.78
C ILE A 207 -2.45 26.42 -4.65
N ASP A 208 -1.66 27.49 -4.61
CA ASP A 208 -0.40 27.56 -5.37
C ASP A 208 0.64 26.60 -4.77
N LYS A 209 1.50 26.00 -5.60
CA LYS A 209 2.55 25.09 -5.13
C LYS A 209 3.50 25.74 -4.13
N LYS A 210 3.74 27.04 -4.25
CA LYS A 210 4.59 27.84 -3.34
C LYS A 210 3.96 28.01 -1.95
N GLU A 211 2.65 27.81 -1.83
CA GLU A 211 1.91 27.86 -0.57
C GLU A 211 1.80 26.47 0.08
N VAL A 212 2.35 25.44 -0.56
CA VAL A 212 2.38 24.08 -0.01
C VAL A 212 3.71 23.82 0.67
N PHE A 213 3.62 23.51 1.97
CA PHE A 213 4.70 22.98 2.77
C PHE A 213 4.42 21.51 3.11
N ALA A 214 5.39 20.64 2.84
CA ALA A 214 5.37 19.24 3.23
C ALA A 214 6.50 18.95 4.22
N ALA A 215 6.26 18.09 5.20
CA ALA A 215 7.28 17.63 6.13
C ALA A 215 7.38 16.10 6.04
N GLY A 216 8.60 15.58 6.08
CA GLY A 216 8.84 14.14 5.96
C GLY A 216 10.17 13.71 6.55
N ASP A 217 10.23 12.43 6.92
CA ASP A 217 11.36 11.82 7.58
C ASP A 217 11.78 10.49 6.93
N ALA A 218 10.98 9.93 6.03
CA ALA A 218 11.28 8.66 5.38
C ALA A 218 11.19 8.70 3.85
N GLU A 219 11.68 7.66 3.20
CA GLU A 219 11.83 7.54 1.75
C GLU A 219 10.50 7.69 1.00
N ASN A 220 9.37 7.32 1.60
CA ASN A 220 8.06 7.49 1.00
C ASN A 220 7.59 8.96 0.94
N ASP A 221 8.25 9.87 1.66
CA ASP A 221 7.97 11.31 1.61
C ASP A 221 8.70 12.03 0.47
N LEU A 222 9.71 11.39 -0.13
CA LEU A 222 10.48 11.92 -1.27
C LEU A 222 9.57 12.38 -2.42
N SER A 223 8.44 11.72 -2.61
CA SER A 223 7.48 12.06 -3.66
C SER A 223 6.97 13.52 -3.59
N HIS A 224 6.97 14.16 -2.42
CA HIS A 224 6.59 15.57 -2.26
C HIS A 224 7.63 16.54 -2.85
N THR A 225 8.93 16.21 -2.78
CA THR A 225 9.99 17.10 -3.30
C THR A 225 9.93 17.24 -4.82
N ASN A 226 9.42 16.21 -5.50
CA ASN A 226 9.24 16.21 -6.95
C ASN A 226 8.03 17.03 -7.42
N LYS A 227 7.18 17.53 -6.51
CA LYS A 227 6.01 18.35 -6.87
C LYS A 227 6.33 19.85 -6.94
N GLY A 228 7.50 20.27 -6.44
CA GLY A 228 7.91 21.67 -6.35
C GLY A 228 7.42 22.37 -5.08
N TYR A 229 7.05 21.60 -4.05
CA TYR A 229 6.67 22.14 -2.74
C TYR A 229 7.89 22.58 -1.94
N LEU A 230 7.65 23.42 -0.93
CA LEU A 230 8.58 23.58 0.17
C LEU A 230 8.59 22.27 0.97
N PHE A 231 9.77 21.80 1.38
CA PHE A 231 9.90 20.53 2.08
C PHE A 231 10.79 20.65 3.32
N GLY A 232 10.24 20.33 4.48
CA GLY A 232 11.00 20.14 5.72
C GLY A 232 11.55 18.72 5.80
N LEU A 233 12.87 18.59 5.68
CA LEU A 233 13.58 17.35 5.95
C LEU A 233 13.83 17.24 7.46
N MET A 234 12.96 16.53 8.17
CA MET A 234 12.99 16.51 9.64
C MET A 234 14.34 16.04 10.19
N ALA A 235 14.75 16.54 11.37
CA ALA A 235 16.06 16.18 11.96
C ALA A 235 16.25 14.67 12.17
N ASN A 236 15.15 13.95 12.43
CA ASN A 236 15.11 12.49 12.56
C ASN A 236 14.98 11.74 11.22
N ALA A 237 15.16 12.41 10.08
CA ALA A 237 15.04 11.78 8.77
C ALA A 237 16.03 10.63 8.58
N THR A 238 15.56 9.57 7.91
CA THR A 238 16.35 8.39 7.60
C THR A 238 17.52 8.75 6.69
N GLU A 239 18.63 8.02 6.84
CA GLU A 239 19.77 8.13 5.91
C GLU A 239 19.36 7.76 4.48
N GLY A 240 18.38 6.86 4.33
CA GLY A 240 17.81 6.50 3.03
C GLY A 240 17.14 7.68 2.33
N LEU A 241 16.34 8.48 3.04
CA LEU A 241 15.74 9.70 2.49
C LEU A 241 16.81 10.72 2.11
N LYS A 242 17.78 11.00 3.01
CA LYS A 242 18.89 11.94 2.75
C LYS A 242 19.69 11.54 1.51
N LYS A 243 20.02 10.26 1.40
CA LYS A 243 20.72 9.70 0.22
C LYS A 243 19.89 9.82 -1.05
N SER A 244 18.57 9.60 -0.97
CA SER A 244 17.66 9.67 -2.12
C SER A 244 17.47 11.11 -2.63
N LEU A 245 17.56 12.10 -1.75
CA LEU A 245 17.58 13.52 -2.13
C LEU A 245 18.88 13.87 -2.89
N GLY A 246 20.01 13.26 -2.53
CA GLY A 246 21.29 13.51 -3.17
C GLY A 246 21.63 15.00 -3.17
N LYS A 247 21.86 15.61 -4.34
CA LYS A 247 22.15 17.05 -4.45
C LYS A 247 20.96 17.95 -4.12
N LEU A 248 19.73 17.45 -4.23
CA LEU A 248 18.53 18.24 -3.92
C LEU A 248 18.45 18.64 -2.45
N ILE A 249 19.18 17.94 -1.57
CA ILE A 249 19.24 18.28 -0.14
C ILE A 249 19.71 19.73 0.10
N HIS A 250 20.47 20.32 -0.82
CA HIS A 250 20.95 21.70 -0.76
C HIS A 250 20.08 22.69 -1.54
N SER A 251 18.93 22.25 -2.06
CA SER A 251 17.99 23.12 -2.76
C SER A 251 17.39 24.14 -1.78
N PRO A 252 17.16 25.40 -2.20
CA PRO A 252 16.52 26.41 -1.36
C PRO A 252 15.09 26.05 -0.93
N ASN A 253 14.47 25.06 -1.59
CA ASN A 253 13.13 24.57 -1.22
C ASN A 253 13.18 23.47 -0.14
N ILE A 254 14.37 23.04 0.32
CA ILE A 254 14.52 22.05 1.39
C ILE A 254 14.99 22.74 2.67
N PHE A 255 14.16 22.67 3.70
CA PHE A 255 14.43 23.19 5.04
C PHE A 255 14.99 22.09 5.93
N HIS A 256 15.96 22.44 6.78
CA HIS A 256 16.68 21.53 7.67
C HIS A 256 16.47 21.98 9.12
N PRO A 257 15.32 21.67 9.73
CA PRO A 257 15.09 22.00 11.12
C PRO A 257 16.09 21.24 12.01
N SER A 258 16.51 21.87 13.09
CA SER A 258 17.39 21.27 14.09
C SER A 258 16.65 20.27 14.98
N LYS A 259 15.32 20.39 15.10
CA LYS A 259 14.48 19.51 15.93
C LYS A 259 13.72 18.45 15.11
N PRO A 260 13.43 17.28 15.71
CA PRO A 260 12.64 16.24 15.04
C PRO A 260 11.14 16.48 15.18
N GLY A 261 10.34 15.79 14.36
CA GLY A 261 8.88 15.73 14.49
C GLY A 261 8.20 17.10 14.47
N VAL A 262 7.19 17.28 15.33
CA VAL A 262 6.36 18.50 15.36
C VAL A 262 7.16 19.76 15.70
N ASP A 263 8.16 19.64 16.58
CA ASP A 263 9.01 20.78 16.95
C ASP A 263 9.83 21.30 15.74
N GLY A 264 10.26 20.39 14.86
CA GLY A 264 10.92 20.75 13.61
C GLY A 264 9.98 21.40 12.60
N ILE A 265 8.69 21.01 12.60
CA ILE A 265 7.68 21.68 11.78
C ILE A 265 7.45 23.11 12.28
N TYR A 266 7.34 23.31 13.59
CA TYR A 266 7.22 24.64 14.20
C TYR A 266 8.41 25.54 13.88
N GLU A 267 9.64 25.02 13.97
CA GLU A 267 10.87 25.74 13.65
C GLU A 267 10.89 26.29 12.20
N ILE A 268 10.19 25.65 11.27
CA ILE A 268 10.12 26.09 9.87
C ILE A 268 9.01 27.11 9.64
N ILE A 269 7.86 26.92 10.29
CA ILE A 269 6.67 27.78 10.09
C ILE A 269 6.79 29.08 10.88
N GLU A 270 7.46 29.04 12.03
CA GLU A 270 7.74 30.20 12.89
C GLU A 270 9.27 30.39 13.04
N PRO A 271 9.97 30.81 11.97
CA PRO A 271 11.43 30.94 11.96
C PRO A 271 11.97 32.10 12.81
#